data_AF-A0AAD8UWL9-F1
#
_entry.id   AF-A0AAD8UWL9-F1
#
_cell.length_a   1.000
_cell.length_b   1.000
_cell.length_c   1.000
_cell.angle_alpha   90.00
_cell.angle_beta   90.00
_cell.angle_gamma   90.00
#
_symmetry.space_group_name_H-M   'P 1'
#
loop_
_entity.id
_entity.type
_entity.pdbx_description
1 polymer ?
#
loop_
_entity_poly.entity_id
_entity_poly.type
_entity_poly.pdbx_seq_one_letter_code
_entity_poly.pdbx_strand_id
1 'polypeptide(L)'
;MGDVSVVDEPSARKRGDDTEATHDEATEEGCTEEFEGYDLDEFKVVIHGILYDIFDQKRPLLRQLIKAKATIDEPPAKPKAGLRRSKIVELTGEALLKQVVDELFTIDQELSNVDAEILREQLFAIADNPPPVPPSPFLSVIMKDGQNDIRFEHHDIQAVIFSYLDVRNLLKLSQVSQVCKEAVDIYIMKSAYRLPLHSGSLCSNMQYWRQIIEFFFTEMVILKPISRSNYNPIQSQLRLNKTIFPINDESMKSHTYVSFDFIKPHYIVYCDHMKPMSHTCSADKAIDCDNKATSKPITLNEFIVEYCKRLEVKDTSSSTWGVPSTMVTPAYVCMLLKMTLQTIAKCINKHEGLVEYRRTEYIANATHHITHRIWLQLSLQWDFRFGQNAQNSLYLNIADHFTWDG
;
A
#
# COMPACT_ATOMS: atom_id res chain seq x y z
N MET A 1 -17.98 8.99 58.44
CA MET A 1 -16.98 8.35 59.33
C MET A 1 -15.71 8.27 58.48
N GLY A 2 -14.93 9.34 58.35
CA GLY A 2 -13.92 9.88 59.31
C GLY A 2 -12.56 9.28 58.89
N ASP A 3 -11.43 9.96 58.69
CA ASP A 3 -10.89 11.33 58.87
C ASP A 3 -9.76 11.49 57.79
N VAL A 4 -9.53 12.63 57.12
CA VAL A 4 -8.62 13.77 57.46
C VAL A 4 -7.28 13.33 58.09
N SER A 5 -6.09 13.52 57.48
CA SER A 5 -5.26 14.76 57.48
C SER A 5 -3.95 14.50 56.67
N VAL A 6 -3.45 15.35 55.74
CA VAL A 6 -2.53 16.54 55.92
C VAL A 6 -1.15 16.14 56.50
N VAL A 7 0.06 16.59 56.10
CA VAL A 7 0.73 17.44 55.08
C VAL A 7 2.27 17.26 55.31
N ASP A 8 3.12 17.64 54.34
CA ASP A 8 4.47 18.28 54.46
C ASP A 8 5.64 17.69 53.62
N GLU A 9 6.07 18.52 52.65
CA GLU A 9 7.47 18.75 52.22
C GLU A 9 8.07 19.90 53.11
N PRO A 10 9.29 20.44 52.90
CA PRO A 10 10.63 19.89 52.62
C PRO A 10 11.74 20.57 53.51
N SER A 11 12.99 20.10 53.52
CA SER A 11 14.20 20.91 53.86
C SER A 11 15.49 20.13 53.55
N ALA A 12 16.45 20.60 52.73
CA ALA A 12 17.41 21.70 52.83
C ALA A 12 18.79 21.33 53.43
N ARG A 13 19.85 21.95 52.85
CA ARG A 13 21.26 22.17 53.32
C ARG A 13 22.30 21.22 52.68
N LYS A 14 23.56 21.58 52.41
CA LYS A 14 24.46 22.78 52.43
C LYS A 14 25.81 22.26 51.86
N ARG A 15 26.50 22.91 50.91
CA ARG A 15 27.63 23.87 51.03
C ARG A 15 28.78 23.51 52.01
N GLY A 16 30.01 23.59 51.48
CA GLY A 16 31.34 23.58 52.12
C GLY A 16 32.35 23.05 51.10
N ASP A 17 33.00 23.85 50.25
CA ASP A 17 34.13 24.80 50.44
C ASP A 17 35.45 24.21 51.00
N ASP A 18 36.49 24.51 50.21
CA ASP A 18 37.92 24.73 50.49
C ASP A 18 38.88 23.58 50.78
N THR A 19 39.90 23.44 49.91
CA THR A 19 41.31 23.64 50.33
C THR A 19 42.26 23.88 49.14
N GLU A 20 43.07 24.93 49.29
CA GLU A 20 44.20 25.40 48.46
C GLU A 20 45.47 24.52 48.57
N ALA A 21 46.37 24.63 47.57
CA ALA A 21 47.84 24.87 47.68
C ALA A 21 48.54 24.59 46.33
N THR A 22 48.84 25.63 45.53
CA THR A 22 50.17 26.26 45.28
C THR A 22 51.29 25.38 44.69
N HIS A 23 51.76 25.71 43.48
CA HIS A 23 53.18 25.82 43.16
C HIS A 23 53.46 26.68 41.92
N ASP A 24 54.68 27.21 41.89
CA ASP A 24 55.15 28.46 41.29
C ASP A 24 55.61 28.42 39.82
N GLU A 25 55.61 29.63 39.25
CA GLU A 25 56.59 30.26 38.33
C GLU A 25 57.16 29.48 37.11
N ALA A 26 56.89 30.01 35.91
CA ALA A 26 57.93 30.54 35.00
C ALA A 26 57.28 31.27 33.81
N THR A 27 57.68 32.54 33.64
CA THR A 27 57.43 33.38 32.47
C THR A 27 58.22 32.92 31.25
N GLU A 28 57.56 32.74 30.10
CA GLU A 28 58.17 32.95 28.79
C GLU A 28 57.21 33.79 27.92
N GLU A 29 57.68 34.99 27.59
CA GLU A 29 57.09 35.87 26.59
C GLU A 29 57.16 35.18 25.22
N GLY A 30 56.01 34.72 24.72
CA GLY A 30 55.80 34.35 23.33
C GLY A 30 54.95 35.41 22.66
N CYS A 31 55.55 36.25 21.81
CA CYS A 31 54.81 37.07 20.85
C CYS A 31 53.99 36.15 19.93
N THR A 32 52.68 36.06 20.15
CA THR A 32 51.74 35.58 19.14
C THR A 32 50.81 36.73 18.78
N GLU A 33 51.01 37.25 17.58
CA GLU A 33 50.10 38.17 16.91
C GLU A 33 48.68 37.59 16.94
N GLU A 34 47.77 38.28 17.62
CA GLU A 34 46.34 37.99 17.59
C GLU A 34 45.81 38.35 16.20
N PHE A 35 45.74 37.36 15.31
CA PHE A 35 44.83 37.43 14.18
C PHE A 35 43.41 37.22 14.72
N GLU A 36 42.56 38.23 14.60
CA GLU A 36 41.10 38.13 14.80
C GLU A 36 40.52 37.06 13.87
N GLY A 37 40.52 35.81 14.33
CA GLY A 37 39.94 34.68 13.63
C GLY A 37 38.43 34.69 13.82
N TYR A 38 37.70 34.90 12.74
CA TYR A 38 36.29 34.51 12.67
C TYR A 38 36.15 33.04 13.09
N ASP A 39 35.20 32.74 13.97
CA ASP A 39 34.89 31.36 14.34
C ASP A 39 34.45 30.59 13.08
N LEU A 40 35.21 29.57 12.71
CA LEU A 40 34.98 28.76 11.51
C LEU A 40 33.57 28.13 11.54
N ASP A 41 33.06 27.81 12.72
CA ASP A 41 31.75 27.20 12.89
C ASP A 41 30.62 28.22 12.65
N GLU A 42 30.78 29.47 13.10
CA GLU A 42 29.84 30.54 12.77
C GLU A 42 29.79 30.82 11.26
N PHE A 43 30.95 30.81 10.61
CA PHE A 43 31.04 30.98 9.16
C PHE A 43 30.33 29.84 8.40
N LYS A 44 30.51 28.59 8.83
CA LYS A 44 29.80 27.42 8.24
C LYS A 44 28.28 27.57 8.35
N VAL A 45 27.77 28.06 9.49
CA VAL A 45 26.33 28.28 9.69
C VAL A 45 25.79 29.34 8.72
N VAL A 46 26.53 30.43 8.50
CA VAL A 46 26.13 31.48 7.55
C VAL A 46 26.08 30.93 6.12
N ILE A 47 27.12 30.22 5.68
CA ILE A 47 27.16 29.60 4.35
C ILE A 47 26.04 28.56 4.19
N HIS A 48 25.79 27.76 5.22
CA HIS A 48 24.67 26.80 5.22
C HIS A 48 23.33 27.51 5.01
N GLY A 49 23.08 28.62 5.72
CA GLY A 49 21.86 29.42 5.57
C GLY A 49 21.68 29.96 4.16
N ILE A 50 22.72 30.56 3.58
CA ILE A 50 22.70 31.10 2.21
C ILE A 50 22.39 29.99 1.19
N LEU A 51 23.09 28.85 1.28
CA LEU A 51 22.86 27.73 0.40
C LEU A 51 21.44 27.17 0.58
N TYR A 52 20.97 27.02 1.81
CA TYR A 52 19.64 26.52 2.13
C TYR A 52 18.55 27.38 1.48
N ASP A 53 18.67 28.70 1.56
CA ASP A 53 17.74 29.64 0.91
C ASP A 53 17.78 29.54 -0.62
N ILE A 54 18.98 29.44 -1.21
CA ILE A 54 19.13 29.26 -2.66
C ILE A 54 18.47 27.95 -3.10
N PHE A 55 18.67 26.85 -2.39
CA PHE A 55 18.09 25.56 -2.73
C PHE A 55 16.58 25.48 -2.48
N ASP A 56 16.07 26.22 -1.48
CA ASP A 56 14.63 26.34 -1.24
C ASP A 56 13.93 27.01 -2.45
N GLN A 57 14.54 28.08 -2.99
CA GLN A 57 14.04 28.81 -4.15
C GLN A 57 14.28 28.08 -5.48
N LYS A 58 15.43 27.37 -5.63
CA LYS A 58 15.85 26.70 -6.86
C LYS A 58 15.82 25.17 -6.72
N ARG A 59 14.62 24.63 -6.53
CA ARG A 59 14.38 23.18 -6.40
C ARG A 59 14.95 22.29 -7.52
N PRO A 60 15.00 22.70 -8.80
CA PRO A 60 15.68 21.90 -9.83
C PRO A 60 17.15 21.67 -9.52
N LEU A 61 17.84 22.66 -8.94
CA LEU A 61 19.25 22.59 -8.53
C LEU A 61 19.43 21.63 -7.36
N LEU A 62 18.52 21.67 -6.37
CA LEU A 62 18.51 20.73 -5.24
C LEU A 62 18.38 19.27 -5.70
N ARG A 63 17.52 19.01 -6.70
CA ARG A 63 17.37 17.65 -7.27
C ARG A 63 18.64 17.18 -7.97
N GLN A 64 19.36 18.08 -8.64
CA GLN A 64 20.64 17.76 -9.26
C GLN A 64 21.71 17.44 -8.21
N LEU A 65 21.74 18.20 -7.10
CA LEU A 65 22.63 17.96 -5.97
C LEU A 65 22.38 16.60 -5.30
N ILE A 66 21.12 16.28 -4.98
CA ILE A 66 20.75 14.97 -4.41
C ILE A 66 21.15 13.83 -5.35
N LYS A 67 20.93 14.01 -6.67
CA LYS A 67 21.33 13.03 -7.68
C LYS A 67 22.86 12.91 -7.78
N ALA A 68 23.59 14.01 -7.70
CA ALA A 68 25.05 14.03 -7.70
C ALA A 68 25.60 13.25 -6.51
N LYS A 69 25.12 13.55 -5.28
CA LYS A 69 25.48 12.83 -4.06
C LYS A 69 25.18 11.33 -4.15
N ALA A 70 23.96 10.95 -4.55
CA ALA A 70 23.58 9.55 -4.70
C ALA A 70 24.49 8.79 -5.69
N THR A 71 24.95 9.45 -6.76
CA THR A 71 25.87 8.87 -7.75
C THR A 71 27.31 8.80 -7.25
N ILE A 72 27.70 9.62 -6.29
CA ILE A 72 29.02 9.61 -5.63
C ILE A 72 29.04 8.52 -4.55
N ASP A 73 28.00 8.44 -3.73
CA ASP A 73 27.87 7.46 -2.63
C ASP A 73 27.73 6.02 -3.17
N GLU A 74 26.93 5.83 -4.22
CA GLU A 74 26.76 4.55 -4.90
C GLU A 74 26.97 4.70 -6.42
N PRO A 75 28.23 4.60 -6.91
CA PRO A 75 28.49 4.71 -8.34
C PRO A 75 27.80 3.57 -9.11
N PRO A 76 27.19 3.86 -10.27
CA PRO A 76 26.45 2.86 -11.03
C PRO A 76 27.37 1.67 -11.38
N ALA A 77 26.86 0.46 -11.17
CA ALA A 77 27.59 -0.76 -11.47
C ALA A 77 28.08 -0.74 -12.93
N LYS A 78 29.39 -0.99 -13.13
CA LYS A 78 29.98 -1.02 -14.47
C LYS A 78 29.11 -1.89 -15.39
N PRO A 79 28.69 -1.39 -16.56
CA PRO A 79 27.79 -2.13 -17.43
C PRO A 79 28.44 -3.47 -17.80
N LYS A 80 27.71 -4.57 -17.58
CA LYS A 80 28.10 -5.89 -18.09
C LYS A 80 28.26 -5.77 -19.60
N ALA A 81 29.44 -6.12 -20.12
CA ALA A 81 29.76 -6.05 -21.53
C ALA A 81 28.69 -6.81 -22.33
N GLY A 82 27.90 -6.10 -23.16
CA GLY A 82 26.96 -6.76 -24.08
C GLY A 82 25.70 -5.99 -24.48
N LEU A 83 25.22 -5.01 -23.70
CA LEU A 83 24.03 -4.24 -24.10
C LEU A 83 24.40 -2.92 -24.80
N ARG A 84 24.17 -2.86 -26.12
CA ARG A 84 24.11 -1.61 -26.88
C ARG A 84 22.97 -0.73 -26.33
N ARG A 85 23.28 0.21 -25.45
CA ARG A 85 22.42 1.36 -25.17
C ARG A 85 22.83 2.53 -26.06
N SER A 86 21.85 3.32 -26.48
CA SER A 86 22.04 4.63 -27.10
C SER A 86 23.00 5.48 -26.25
N LYS A 87 23.84 6.30 -26.90
CA LYS A 87 24.75 7.26 -26.26
C LYS A 87 23.94 8.27 -25.43
N ILE A 88 23.57 7.91 -24.21
CA ILE A 88 23.33 8.86 -23.14
C ILE A 88 24.69 8.95 -22.44
N VAL A 89 25.31 10.13 -22.50
CA VAL A 89 26.53 10.39 -21.73
C VAL A 89 26.11 10.36 -20.27
N GLU A 90 26.38 9.25 -19.57
CA GLU A 90 26.25 9.19 -18.11
C GLU A 90 27.33 10.11 -17.54
N LEU A 91 26.95 11.34 -17.17
CA LEU A 91 27.80 12.26 -16.41
C LEU A 91 28.12 11.61 -15.06
N THR A 92 29.40 11.62 -14.69
CA THR A 92 29.84 11.15 -13.36
C THR A 92 29.24 12.01 -12.26
N GLY A 93 29.07 11.45 -11.06
CA GLY A 93 28.52 12.18 -9.91
C GLY A 93 29.29 13.47 -9.61
N GLU A 94 30.62 13.48 -9.77
CA GLU A 94 31.45 14.67 -9.63
C GLU A 94 31.23 15.72 -10.73
N ALA A 95 30.92 15.30 -11.96
CA ALA A 95 30.60 16.23 -13.04
C ALA A 95 29.25 16.92 -12.80
N LEU A 96 28.28 16.20 -12.23
CA LEU A 96 27.00 16.78 -11.80
C LEU A 96 27.19 17.73 -10.62
N LEU A 97 28.02 17.38 -9.65
CA LEU A 97 28.34 18.26 -8.53
C LEU A 97 29.02 19.54 -9.01
N LYS A 98 29.95 19.44 -9.96
CA LYS A 98 30.59 20.60 -10.57
C LYS A 98 29.58 21.51 -11.29
N GLN A 99 28.64 20.93 -12.04
CA GLN A 99 27.56 21.72 -12.67
C GLN A 99 26.71 22.47 -11.63
N VAL A 100 26.40 21.82 -10.50
CA VAL A 100 25.67 22.45 -9.40
C VAL A 100 26.47 23.61 -8.82
N VAL A 101 27.78 23.43 -8.57
CA VAL A 101 28.68 24.47 -8.05
C VAL A 101 28.82 25.64 -9.03
N ASP A 102 29.02 25.35 -10.32
CA ASP A 102 29.10 26.37 -11.37
C ASP A 102 27.79 27.18 -11.43
N GLU A 103 26.63 26.53 -11.34
CA GLU A 103 25.33 27.21 -11.31
C GLU A 103 25.13 28.01 -10.01
N LEU A 104 25.60 27.53 -8.86
CA LEU A 104 25.59 28.29 -7.60
C LEU A 104 26.40 29.58 -7.72
N PHE A 105 27.59 29.54 -8.31
CA PHE A 105 28.43 30.73 -8.51
C PHE A 105 27.83 31.73 -9.50
N THR A 106 26.95 31.29 -10.40
CA THR A 106 26.17 32.24 -11.23
C THR A 106 25.04 32.92 -10.46
N ILE A 107 24.52 32.30 -9.41
CA ILE A 107 23.44 32.83 -8.57
C ILE A 107 24.03 33.78 -7.52
N ASP A 108 25.09 33.35 -6.85
CA ASP A 108 25.79 34.12 -5.85
C ASP A 108 27.31 33.99 -6.06
N GLN A 109 27.91 35.08 -6.54
CA GLN A 109 29.34 35.15 -6.82
C GLN A 109 30.19 35.15 -5.55
N GLU A 110 29.64 35.56 -4.40
CA GLU A 110 30.40 35.62 -3.14
C GLU A 110 30.73 34.22 -2.62
N LEU A 111 29.91 33.22 -2.98
CA LEU A 111 30.19 31.80 -2.70
C LEU A 111 31.46 31.28 -3.39
N SER A 112 31.96 31.95 -4.43
CA SER A 112 33.23 31.58 -5.09
C SER A 112 34.46 31.85 -4.21
N ASN A 113 34.32 32.68 -3.18
CA ASN A 113 35.37 32.97 -2.20
C ASN A 113 35.40 31.98 -1.04
N VAL A 114 34.42 31.07 -0.95
CA VAL A 114 34.35 30.05 0.11
C VAL A 114 35.27 28.89 -0.23
N ASP A 115 35.94 28.35 0.79
CA ASP A 115 36.77 27.15 0.63
C ASP A 115 35.96 25.99 0.03
N ALA A 116 36.53 25.30 -0.96
CA ALA A 116 35.85 24.26 -1.72
C ALA A 116 35.46 23.03 -0.87
N GLU A 117 36.23 22.71 0.18
CA GLU A 117 35.88 21.63 1.10
C GLU A 117 34.71 22.03 2.00
N ILE A 118 34.72 23.27 2.52
CA ILE A 118 33.61 23.80 3.32
C ILE A 118 32.33 23.85 2.49
N LEU A 119 32.40 24.35 1.25
CA LEU A 119 31.26 24.40 0.35
C LEU A 119 30.72 23.00 0.07
N ARG A 120 31.60 22.03 -0.21
CA ARG A 120 31.21 20.64 -0.47
C ARG A 120 30.55 19.99 0.74
N GLU A 121 31.10 20.20 1.94
CA GLU A 121 30.54 19.71 3.20
C GLU A 121 29.12 20.24 3.41
N GLN A 122 28.91 21.55 3.25
CA GLN A 122 27.58 22.15 3.42
C GLN A 122 26.57 21.71 2.34
N LEU A 123 27.01 21.54 1.09
CA LEU A 123 26.18 20.99 0.02
C LEU A 123 25.71 19.57 0.35
N PHE A 124 26.59 18.72 0.87
CA PHE A 124 26.21 17.36 1.24
C PHE A 124 25.30 17.34 2.48
N ALA A 125 25.52 18.23 3.45
CA ALA A 125 24.61 18.40 4.58
C ALA A 125 23.19 18.78 4.13
N ILE A 126 23.05 19.67 3.14
CA ILE A 126 21.74 20.04 2.55
C ILE A 126 21.14 18.89 1.75
N ALA A 127 21.96 18.08 1.06
CA ALA A 127 21.46 16.92 0.35
C ALA A 127 20.91 15.84 1.30
N ASP A 128 21.52 15.69 2.48
CA ASP A 128 21.08 14.78 3.54
C ASP A 128 19.86 15.31 4.29
N ASN A 129 19.72 16.63 4.43
CA ASN A 129 18.58 17.29 5.04
C ASN A 129 18.02 18.44 4.17
N PRO A 130 17.28 18.13 3.09
CA PRO A 130 16.83 19.14 2.14
C PRO A 130 15.70 20.02 2.70
N PRO A 131 15.55 21.27 2.22
CA PRO A 131 14.42 22.11 2.59
C PRO A 131 13.08 21.40 2.38
N PRO A 132 12.10 21.50 3.30
CA PRO A 132 10.82 20.82 3.19
C PRO A 132 10.07 21.31 1.95
N VAL A 133 9.39 20.42 1.22
CA VAL A 133 8.60 20.84 0.05
C VAL A 133 7.41 21.68 0.53
N PRO A 134 7.25 22.93 0.07
CA PRO A 134 6.10 23.74 0.47
C PRO A 134 4.81 23.03 0.09
N PRO A 135 3.78 23.02 0.96
CA PRO A 135 2.54 22.35 0.67
C PRO A 135 1.93 22.94 -0.60
N SER A 136 1.55 22.08 -1.54
CA SER A 136 0.86 22.55 -2.75
C SER A 136 -0.43 23.27 -2.36
N PRO A 137 -0.92 24.24 -3.15
CA PRO A 137 -2.21 24.89 -2.89
C PRO A 137 -3.37 23.87 -2.77
N PHE A 138 -3.26 22.76 -3.50
CA PHE A 138 -4.16 21.63 -3.35
C PHE A 138 -4.04 20.99 -1.96
N LEU A 139 -2.82 20.68 -1.49
CA LEU A 139 -2.55 20.14 -0.16
C LEU A 139 -3.06 21.07 0.96
N SER A 140 -2.95 22.39 0.80
CA SER A 140 -3.50 23.35 1.76
C SER A 140 -5.03 23.43 1.79
N VAL A 141 -5.72 22.95 0.74
CA VAL A 141 -7.19 22.83 0.71
C VAL A 141 -7.65 21.52 1.34
N ILE A 142 -6.86 20.45 1.20
CA ILE A 142 -7.18 19.12 1.75
C ILE A 142 -6.63 18.89 3.16
N MET A 143 -5.68 19.70 3.63
CA MET A 143 -5.12 19.63 4.98
C MET A 143 -5.13 20.99 5.66
N LYS A 144 -5.27 20.98 6.98
CA LYS A 144 -4.86 22.09 7.83
C LYS A 144 -3.83 21.56 8.82
N ASP A 145 -2.68 22.21 8.92
CA ASP A 145 -1.68 21.87 9.94
C ASP A 145 -2.27 22.13 11.32
N GLY A 146 -2.64 21.04 12.01
CA GLY A 146 -2.80 21.05 13.45
C GLY A 146 -1.41 21.02 14.08
N GLN A 147 -1.21 21.76 15.18
CA GLN A 147 0.10 21.94 15.82
C GLN A 147 0.86 20.65 16.21
N ASN A 148 0.25 19.46 16.11
CA ASN A 148 0.90 18.16 16.37
C ASN A 148 0.25 16.96 15.64
N ASP A 149 -0.67 17.16 14.69
CA ASP A 149 -1.39 16.04 14.04
C ASP A 149 -2.00 16.47 12.69
N ILE A 150 -1.80 15.67 11.64
CA ILE A 150 -2.39 15.91 10.32
C ILE A 150 -3.88 15.56 10.42
N ARG A 151 -4.74 16.57 10.57
CA ARG A 151 -6.19 16.39 10.54
C ARG A 151 -6.75 16.82 9.20
N PHE A 152 -7.41 15.88 8.53
CA PHE A 152 -8.20 16.16 7.34
C PHE A 152 -9.47 16.92 7.74
N GLU A 153 -9.40 18.25 7.82
CA GLU A 153 -10.60 19.10 7.86
C GLU A 153 -11.15 19.24 6.41
N HIS A 154 -12.46 19.44 6.25
CA HIS A 154 -13.15 19.52 4.95
C HIS A 154 -13.38 18.22 4.18
N HIS A 155 -13.65 17.12 4.88
CA HIS A 155 -14.01 15.84 4.27
C HIS A 155 -15.12 15.90 3.21
N ASP A 156 -16.10 16.79 3.37
CA ASP A 156 -17.19 16.94 2.40
C ASP A 156 -16.70 17.58 1.10
N ILE A 157 -15.79 18.56 1.19
CA ILE A 157 -15.16 19.18 0.03
C ILE A 157 -14.27 18.15 -0.69
N GLN A 158 -13.48 17.38 0.07
CA GLN A 158 -12.68 16.29 -0.47
C GLN A 158 -13.55 15.26 -1.21
N ALA A 159 -14.66 14.85 -0.59
CA ALA A 159 -15.59 13.91 -1.19
C ALA A 159 -16.21 14.45 -2.49
N VAL A 160 -16.57 15.74 -2.52
CA VAL A 160 -17.07 16.40 -3.73
C VAL A 160 -15.99 16.42 -4.82
N ILE A 161 -14.77 16.87 -4.52
CA ILE A 161 -13.68 16.93 -5.51
C ILE A 161 -13.39 15.53 -6.06
N PHE A 162 -13.25 14.53 -5.19
CA PHE A 162 -12.94 13.16 -5.59
C PHE A 162 -14.08 12.47 -6.33
N SER A 163 -15.33 12.89 -6.12
CA SER A 163 -16.49 12.42 -6.88
C SER A 163 -16.49 12.83 -8.36
N TYR A 164 -15.56 13.71 -8.78
CA TYR A 164 -15.34 14.05 -10.19
C TYR A 164 -14.16 13.30 -10.83
N LEU A 165 -13.34 12.60 -10.03
CA LEU A 165 -12.21 11.81 -10.52
C LEU A 165 -12.59 10.35 -10.75
N ASP A 166 -12.34 9.85 -11.96
CA ASP A 166 -12.47 8.40 -12.22
C ASP A 166 -11.48 7.58 -11.37
N VAL A 167 -11.72 6.27 -11.29
CA VAL A 167 -10.90 5.35 -10.48
C VAL A 167 -9.42 5.46 -10.86
N ARG A 168 -9.11 5.62 -12.15
CA ARG A 168 -7.73 5.71 -12.62
C ARG A 168 -7.05 6.98 -12.10
N ASN A 169 -7.72 8.12 -12.12
CA ASN A 169 -7.16 9.37 -11.63
C ASN A 169 -7.09 9.41 -10.11
N LEU A 170 -8.03 8.79 -9.39
CA LEU A 170 -7.92 8.60 -7.93
C LEU A 170 -6.69 7.77 -7.56
N LEU A 171 -6.43 6.68 -8.27
CA LEU A 171 -5.25 5.84 -8.05
C LEU A 171 -3.94 6.55 -8.42
N LYS A 172 -3.94 7.41 -9.44
CA LYS A 172 -2.77 8.25 -9.73
C LYS A 172 -2.54 9.29 -8.63
N LEU A 173 -3.62 9.91 -8.14
CA LEU A 173 -3.54 10.90 -7.07
C LEU A 173 -2.96 10.28 -5.79
N SER A 174 -3.36 9.06 -5.43
CA SER A 174 -2.81 8.35 -4.27
C SER A 174 -1.33 8.00 -4.39
N GLN A 175 -0.75 8.06 -5.60
CA GLN A 175 0.68 7.83 -5.83
C GLN A 175 1.51 9.11 -5.76
N VAL A 176 0.89 10.29 -5.70
CA VAL A 176 1.60 11.58 -5.71
C VAL A 176 2.32 11.84 -4.38
N SER A 177 1.70 11.52 -3.25
CA SER A 177 2.29 11.68 -1.92
C SER A 177 1.57 10.81 -0.88
N GLN A 178 2.19 10.62 0.29
CA GLN A 178 1.59 9.90 1.40
C GLN A 178 0.29 10.57 1.89
N VAL A 179 0.24 11.90 1.90
CA VAL A 179 -0.98 12.67 2.23
C VAL A 179 -2.08 12.40 1.21
N CYS A 180 -1.78 12.47 -0.09
CA CYS A 180 -2.78 12.21 -1.13
C CYS A 180 -3.30 10.78 -1.06
N LYS A 181 -2.43 9.82 -0.71
CA LYS A 181 -2.82 8.45 -0.45
C LYS A 181 -3.83 8.35 0.69
N GLU A 182 -3.54 8.96 1.82
CA GLU A 182 -4.42 8.96 2.99
C GLU A 182 -5.77 9.64 2.70
N ALA A 183 -5.75 10.78 2.00
CA ALA A 183 -6.97 11.47 1.58
C ALA A 183 -7.85 10.59 0.69
N VAL A 184 -7.25 9.92 -0.31
CA VAL A 184 -7.96 8.99 -1.19
C VAL A 184 -8.46 7.78 -0.41
N ASP A 185 -7.67 7.20 0.49
CA ASP A 185 -8.06 6.06 1.31
C ASP A 185 -9.27 6.41 2.22
N ILE A 186 -9.26 7.59 2.85
CA ILE A 186 -10.38 8.11 3.65
C ILE A 186 -11.63 8.28 2.80
N TYR A 187 -11.50 8.84 1.61
CA TYR A 187 -12.63 8.97 0.69
C TYR A 187 -13.23 7.62 0.30
N ILE A 188 -12.40 6.66 -0.11
CA ILE A 188 -12.84 5.32 -0.49
C ILE A 188 -13.54 4.64 0.70
N MET A 189 -12.96 4.76 1.91
CA MET A 189 -13.54 4.21 3.13
C MET A 189 -14.89 4.84 3.47
N LYS A 190 -15.04 6.16 3.33
CA LYS A 190 -16.33 6.84 3.52
C LYS A 190 -17.36 6.44 2.46
N SER A 191 -16.94 6.30 1.22
CA SER A 191 -17.81 5.82 0.14
C SER A 191 -18.29 4.39 0.40
N ALA A 192 -17.41 3.51 0.89
CA ALA A 192 -17.80 2.15 1.29
C ALA A 192 -18.76 2.16 2.50
N TYR A 193 -18.51 3.01 3.50
CA TYR A 193 -19.37 3.14 4.69
C TYR A 193 -20.79 3.64 4.38
N ARG A 194 -20.96 4.44 3.32
CA ARG A 194 -22.27 4.95 2.88
C ARG A 194 -23.14 3.90 2.18
N LEU A 195 -22.55 2.76 1.78
CA LEU A 195 -23.32 1.68 1.20
C LEU A 195 -24.26 1.09 2.26
N PRO A 196 -25.43 0.55 1.87
CA PRO A 196 -26.37 -0.09 2.79
C PRO A 196 -25.85 -1.46 3.24
N LEU A 197 -24.68 -1.49 3.88
CA LEU A 197 -23.97 -2.71 4.30
C LEU A 197 -24.65 -3.44 5.46
N HIS A 198 -25.74 -2.90 6.02
CA HIS A 198 -26.44 -3.41 7.19
C HIS A 198 -27.92 -3.61 6.86
N SER A 199 -28.27 -4.82 6.45
CA SER A 199 -29.65 -5.19 6.13
C SER A 199 -30.29 -6.11 7.18
N GLY A 200 -29.56 -6.51 8.23
CA GLY A 200 -30.04 -7.51 9.21
C GLY A 200 -29.66 -7.25 10.67
N SER A 201 -30.18 -8.10 11.57
CA SER A 201 -29.85 -8.10 12.99
C SER A 201 -28.39 -8.53 13.22
N LEU A 202 -27.62 -7.70 13.91
CA LEU A 202 -26.21 -7.96 14.19
C LEU A 202 -26.06 -8.64 15.56
N CYS A 203 -25.71 -9.92 15.57
CA CYS A 203 -25.47 -10.66 16.82
C CYS A 203 -23.99 -10.97 17.07
N SER A 204 -23.11 -10.86 16.05
CA SER A 204 -21.65 -11.01 16.20
C SER A 204 -20.86 -10.24 15.14
N ASN A 205 -19.58 -9.96 15.42
CA ASN A 205 -18.65 -9.33 14.45
C ASN A 205 -18.50 -10.17 13.17
N MET A 206 -18.53 -11.50 13.27
CA MET A 206 -18.45 -12.37 12.09
C MET A 206 -19.70 -12.31 11.23
N GLN A 207 -20.88 -12.21 11.83
CA GLN A 207 -22.11 -11.98 11.08
C GLN A 207 -22.10 -10.61 10.40
N TYR A 208 -21.57 -9.59 11.07
CA TYR A 208 -21.38 -8.26 10.50
C TYR A 208 -20.46 -8.29 9.27
N TRP A 209 -19.26 -8.89 9.38
CA TRP A 209 -18.36 -9.01 8.23
C TRP A 209 -18.93 -9.88 7.13
N ARG A 210 -19.67 -10.95 7.47
CA ARG A 210 -20.37 -11.74 6.47
C ARG A 210 -21.35 -10.89 5.68
N GLN A 211 -22.22 -10.11 6.33
CA GLN A 211 -23.19 -9.25 5.63
C GLN A 211 -22.49 -8.26 4.70
N ILE A 212 -21.42 -7.63 5.17
CA ILE A 212 -20.60 -6.71 4.35
C ILE A 212 -20.02 -7.42 3.13
N ILE A 213 -19.42 -8.60 3.30
CA ILE A 213 -18.79 -9.32 2.20
C ILE A 213 -19.89 -9.86 1.26
N GLU A 214 -20.97 -10.42 1.79
CA GLU A 214 -22.11 -10.90 1.02
C GLU A 214 -22.68 -9.81 0.11
N PHE A 215 -22.82 -8.58 0.62
CA PHE A 215 -23.22 -7.41 -0.15
C PHE A 215 -22.41 -7.21 -1.45
N PHE A 216 -21.08 -7.33 -1.35
CA PHE A 216 -20.21 -7.15 -2.52
C PHE A 216 -20.28 -8.31 -3.51
N PHE A 217 -20.63 -9.54 -3.10
CA PHE A 217 -20.54 -10.72 -3.95
C PHE A 217 -21.89 -11.24 -4.46
N THR A 218 -22.99 -10.87 -3.81
CA THR A 218 -24.34 -11.35 -4.16
C THR A 218 -25.34 -10.22 -4.40
N GLU A 219 -25.25 -9.10 -3.67
CA GLU A 219 -26.25 -8.02 -3.77
C GLU A 219 -25.94 -7.04 -4.90
N MET A 220 -24.77 -6.40 -4.88
CA MET A 220 -24.40 -5.32 -5.81
C MET A 220 -24.02 -5.78 -7.23
N VAL A 221 -23.67 -7.06 -7.38
CA VAL A 221 -22.94 -7.55 -8.54
C VAL A 221 -23.44 -8.90 -9.02
N ILE A 222 -23.18 -9.22 -10.27
CA ILE A 222 -23.30 -10.56 -10.85
C ILE A 222 -21.89 -11.06 -11.12
N LEU A 223 -21.56 -12.25 -10.60
CA LEU A 223 -20.30 -12.91 -10.92
C LEU A 223 -20.49 -13.87 -12.09
N LYS A 224 -19.93 -13.52 -13.24
CA LYS A 224 -19.90 -14.34 -14.46
C LYS A 224 -18.67 -15.25 -14.47
N PRO A 225 -18.73 -16.42 -15.12
CA PRO A 225 -17.56 -17.27 -15.31
C PRO A 225 -16.49 -16.55 -16.15
N ILE A 226 -15.20 -16.80 -15.88
CA ILE A 226 -14.14 -16.23 -16.73
C ILE A 226 -14.13 -16.90 -18.11
N SER A 227 -13.93 -16.13 -19.18
CA SER A 227 -13.87 -16.69 -20.53
C SER A 227 -12.71 -17.68 -20.64
N ARG A 228 -13.01 -18.93 -20.98
CA ARG A 228 -11.98 -19.96 -21.26
C ARG A 228 -11.45 -19.93 -22.68
N SER A 229 -12.08 -19.15 -23.56
CA SER A 229 -11.66 -18.96 -24.95
C SER A 229 -10.24 -18.40 -25.05
N ASN A 230 -9.81 -17.58 -24.08
CA ASN A 230 -8.47 -16.97 -24.02
C ASN A 230 -7.61 -17.48 -22.84
N TYR A 231 -8.00 -18.60 -22.23
CA TYR A 231 -7.31 -19.12 -21.05
C TYR A 231 -6.31 -20.21 -21.44
N ASN A 232 -5.01 -19.88 -21.39
CA ASN A 232 -3.92 -20.71 -21.91
C ASN A 232 -3.97 -22.19 -21.49
N PRO A 233 -4.17 -22.55 -20.21
CA PRO A 233 -4.27 -23.96 -19.80
C PRO A 233 -5.36 -24.73 -20.53
N ILE A 234 -6.51 -24.10 -20.80
CA ILE A 234 -7.65 -24.76 -21.47
C ILE A 234 -7.52 -24.75 -22.98
N GLN A 235 -6.99 -23.68 -23.57
CA GLN A 235 -6.69 -23.69 -25.00
C GLN A 235 -5.77 -24.85 -25.38
N SER A 236 -4.75 -25.14 -24.57
CA SER A 236 -3.84 -26.27 -24.80
C SER A 236 -4.59 -27.61 -24.79
N GLN A 237 -5.50 -27.82 -23.82
CA GLN A 237 -6.28 -29.05 -23.73
C GLN A 237 -7.30 -29.18 -24.87
N LEU A 238 -8.00 -28.10 -25.21
CA LEU A 238 -8.95 -28.08 -26.34
C LEU A 238 -8.24 -28.38 -27.66
N ARG A 239 -7.02 -27.86 -27.89
CA ARG A 239 -6.23 -28.14 -29.10
C ARG A 239 -5.88 -29.62 -29.25
N LEU A 240 -5.60 -30.32 -28.14
CA LEU A 240 -5.34 -31.76 -28.17
C LEU A 240 -6.57 -32.56 -28.63
N ASN A 241 -7.77 -32.09 -28.28
CA ASN A 241 -9.01 -32.80 -28.57
C ASN A 241 -9.66 -32.38 -29.90
N LYS A 242 -9.24 -31.24 -30.47
CA LYS A 242 -9.77 -30.69 -31.74
C LYS A 242 -9.66 -31.65 -32.93
N THR A 243 -8.69 -32.55 -32.91
CA THR A 243 -8.49 -33.56 -33.96
C THR A 243 -9.55 -34.66 -33.93
N ILE A 244 -10.27 -34.81 -32.81
CA ILE A 244 -11.23 -35.88 -32.56
C ILE A 244 -12.66 -35.32 -32.56
N PHE A 245 -12.86 -34.13 -31.99
CA PHE A 245 -14.17 -33.52 -31.82
C PHE A 245 -14.20 -32.04 -32.23
N PRO A 246 -15.28 -31.54 -32.86
CA PRO A 246 -15.43 -30.14 -33.18
C PRO A 246 -15.64 -29.32 -31.90
N ILE A 247 -14.88 -28.23 -31.75
CA ILE A 247 -15.05 -27.29 -30.65
C ILE A 247 -16.15 -26.30 -31.05
N ASN A 248 -17.33 -26.39 -30.43
CA ASN A 248 -18.44 -25.45 -30.61
C ASN A 248 -18.82 -24.79 -29.27
N ASP A 249 -19.51 -23.66 -29.31
CA ASP A 249 -19.89 -22.96 -28.07
C ASP A 249 -20.99 -23.70 -27.29
N GLU A 250 -21.81 -24.51 -27.98
CA GLU A 250 -22.89 -25.31 -27.37
C GLU A 250 -22.37 -26.42 -26.46
N SER A 251 -21.19 -26.97 -26.76
CA SER A 251 -20.50 -27.95 -25.91
C SER A 251 -19.82 -27.33 -24.69
N MET A 252 -19.67 -26.00 -24.66
CA MET A 252 -19.02 -25.29 -23.56
C MET A 252 -20.05 -24.79 -22.55
N LYS A 253 -20.01 -25.34 -21.34
CA LYS A 253 -20.88 -24.90 -20.24
C LYS A 253 -20.03 -24.26 -19.15
N SER A 254 -20.43 -23.07 -18.70
CA SER A 254 -19.72 -22.37 -17.63
C SER A 254 -20.68 -21.81 -16.59
N HIS A 255 -20.35 -21.96 -15.31
CA HIS A 255 -21.18 -21.50 -14.20
C HIS A 255 -20.32 -20.99 -13.05
N THR A 256 -20.80 -19.99 -12.33
CA THR A 256 -20.14 -19.46 -11.13
C THR A 256 -21.06 -19.63 -9.94
N TYR A 257 -20.51 -20.09 -8.81
CA TYR A 257 -21.22 -20.22 -7.54
C TYR A 257 -20.46 -19.48 -6.44
N VAL A 258 -21.20 -18.73 -5.63
CA VAL A 258 -20.69 -18.09 -4.42
C VAL A 258 -21.27 -18.81 -3.23
N SER A 259 -20.42 -19.20 -2.28
CA SER A 259 -20.86 -19.76 -1.01
C SER A 259 -20.14 -19.11 0.16
N PHE A 260 -20.90 -18.95 1.25
CA PHE A 260 -20.44 -18.49 2.55
C PHE A 260 -20.59 -19.62 3.54
N ASP A 261 -19.56 -19.85 4.32
CA ASP A 261 -19.52 -20.91 5.30
C ASP A 261 -18.79 -20.42 6.55
N PHE A 262 -19.01 -21.09 7.66
CA PHE A 262 -18.33 -20.79 8.91
C PHE A 262 -17.49 -21.97 9.42
N ILE A 263 -17.38 -23.02 8.61
CA ILE A 263 -16.65 -24.25 8.90
C ILE A 263 -15.18 -24.11 8.52
N LYS A 264 -14.26 -24.54 9.41
CA LYS A 264 -12.79 -24.49 9.26
C LYS A 264 -12.28 -24.97 7.87
N PRO A 265 -11.12 -24.47 7.39
CA PRO A 265 -10.69 -24.64 6.01
C PRO A 265 -10.36 -26.09 5.64
N HIS A 266 -10.06 -26.95 6.64
CA HIS A 266 -9.73 -28.37 6.43
C HIS A 266 -10.95 -29.26 6.17
N TYR A 267 -12.17 -28.75 6.35
CA TYR A 267 -13.39 -29.43 5.91
C TYR A 267 -13.83 -29.01 4.53
N ILE A 268 -13.12 -28.05 3.90
CA ILE A 268 -13.40 -27.60 2.54
C ILE A 268 -12.80 -28.61 1.58
N VAL A 269 -13.62 -29.58 1.17
CA VAL A 269 -13.21 -30.58 0.21
C VAL A 269 -13.54 -30.07 -1.19
N TYR A 270 -12.52 -29.95 -2.04
CA TYR A 270 -12.72 -29.70 -3.47
C TYR A 270 -13.51 -30.85 -4.05
N CYS A 271 -14.63 -30.56 -4.69
CA CYS A 271 -15.54 -31.62 -5.11
C CYS A 271 -15.92 -31.48 -6.58
N ASP A 272 -16.29 -32.59 -7.18
CA ASP A 272 -16.86 -32.66 -8.53
C ASP A 272 -18.34 -32.20 -8.60
N HIS A 273 -18.97 -31.83 -7.48
CA HIS A 273 -20.37 -31.38 -7.48
C HIS A 273 -20.59 -30.14 -8.35
N MET A 274 -21.79 -30.04 -8.92
CA MET A 274 -22.22 -28.85 -9.67
C MET A 274 -22.29 -27.61 -8.79
N LYS A 275 -22.69 -27.76 -7.52
CA LYS A 275 -22.70 -26.70 -6.49
C LYS A 275 -21.73 -27.10 -5.38
N PRO A 276 -20.45 -26.72 -5.47
CA PRO A 276 -19.46 -27.12 -4.49
C PRO A 276 -19.68 -26.33 -3.21
N MET A 277 -20.31 -26.95 -2.21
CA MET A 277 -20.29 -26.43 -0.85
C MET A 277 -19.18 -27.11 -0.08
N SER A 278 -18.53 -26.32 0.76
CA SER A 278 -17.27 -26.66 1.37
C SER A 278 -17.35 -27.97 2.16
N HIS A 279 -18.47 -28.20 2.85
CA HIS A 279 -18.72 -29.32 3.76
C HIS A 279 -19.59 -30.45 3.20
N THR A 280 -20.02 -30.39 1.93
CA THR A 280 -20.97 -31.38 1.38
C THR A 280 -20.34 -32.40 0.45
N CYS A 281 -19.02 -32.40 0.32
CA CYS A 281 -18.36 -33.41 -0.50
C CYS A 281 -18.39 -34.76 0.22
N SER A 282 -19.02 -35.74 -0.39
CA SER A 282 -18.82 -37.14 -0.03
C SER A 282 -17.38 -37.55 -0.40
N ALA A 283 -16.74 -38.43 0.38
CA ALA A 283 -15.32 -38.74 0.23
C ALA A 283 -14.95 -39.33 -1.15
N ASP A 284 -15.91 -39.94 -1.83
CA ASP A 284 -15.85 -40.48 -3.20
C ASP A 284 -15.82 -39.40 -4.30
N LYS A 285 -16.25 -38.17 -3.98
CA LYS A 285 -16.31 -37.01 -4.90
C LYS A 285 -15.21 -35.98 -4.66
N ALA A 286 -14.36 -36.26 -3.67
CA ALA A 286 -13.23 -35.43 -3.32
C ALA A 286 -12.21 -35.44 -4.46
N ILE A 287 -11.81 -34.26 -4.90
CA ILE A 287 -10.74 -34.08 -5.87
C ILE A 287 -9.43 -34.26 -5.12
N ASP A 288 -8.66 -35.26 -5.52
CA ASP A 288 -7.32 -35.51 -4.99
C ASP A 288 -6.40 -34.31 -5.28
N CYS A 289 -6.02 -33.63 -4.20
CA CYS A 289 -5.21 -32.40 -4.25
C CYS A 289 -3.78 -32.70 -4.70
N ASP A 290 -3.29 -33.92 -4.48
CA ASP A 290 -1.88 -34.23 -4.69
C ASP A 290 -1.54 -34.51 -6.17
N ASN A 291 -2.54 -34.75 -7.03
CA ASN A 291 -2.30 -35.19 -8.42
C ASN A 291 -2.94 -34.33 -9.53
N LYS A 292 -4.02 -33.57 -9.27
CA LYS A 292 -4.76 -32.86 -10.35
C LYS A 292 -5.21 -31.42 -10.04
N ALA A 293 -5.11 -30.99 -8.78
CA ALA A 293 -5.46 -29.63 -8.38
C ALA A 293 -4.22 -28.89 -7.90
N THR A 294 -4.05 -27.63 -8.32
CA THR A 294 -2.98 -26.77 -7.84
C THR A 294 -3.58 -25.69 -6.96
N SER A 295 -3.19 -25.66 -5.68
CA SER A 295 -3.62 -24.64 -4.73
C SER A 295 -2.46 -23.73 -4.34
N LYS A 296 -2.68 -22.42 -4.38
CA LYS A 296 -1.67 -21.42 -4.06
C LYS A 296 -2.25 -20.30 -3.18
N PRO A 297 -1.56 -19.91 -2.08
CA PRO A 297 -1.90 -18.68 -1.39
C PRO A 297 -1.66 -17.51 -2.34
N ILE A 298 -2.52 -16.50 -2.28
CA ILE A 298 -2.44 -15.29 -3.09
C ILE A 298 -2.54 -14.05 -2.20
N THR A 299 -2.09 -12.91 -2.71
CA THR A 299 -2.24 -11.62 -2.04
C THR A 299 -3.67 -11.08 -2.21
N LEU A 300 -4.07 -10.14 -1.35
CA LEU A 300 -5.35 -9.43 -1.52
C LEU A 300 -5.46 -8.76 -2.90
N ASN A 301 -4.37 -8.21 -3.44
CA ASN A 301 -4.39 -7.59 -4.76
C ASN A 301 -4.71 -8.61 -5.86
N GLU A 302 -4.07 -9.77 -5.83
CA GLU A 302 -4.35 -10.86 -6.77
C GLU A 302 -5.78 -11.37 -6.62
N PHE A 303 -6.28 -11.47 -5.39
CA PHE A 303 -7.68 -11.83 -5.13
C PHE A 303 -8.65 -10.83 -5.77
N ILE A 304 -8.42 -9.52 -5.59
CA ILE A 304 -9.25 -8.46 -6.18
C ILE A 304 -9.18 -8.48 -7.72
N VAL A 305 -8.00 -8.76 -8.30
CA VAL A 305 -7.85 -8.89 -9.76
C VAL A 305 -8.63 -10.10 -10.28
N GLU A 306 -8.55 -11.25 -9.61
CA GLU A 306 -9.33 -12.45 -9.97
C GLU A 306 -10.83 -12.22 -9.82
N TYR A 307 -11.25 -11.52 -8.78
CA TYR A 307 -12.63 -11.10 -8.57
C TYR A 307 -13.11 -10.18 -9.70
N CYS A 308 -12.31 -9.17 -10.08
CA CYS A 308 -12.65 -8.22 -11.14
C CYS A 308 -12.89 -8.89 -12.50
N LYS A 309 -12.20 -10.00 -12.81
CA LYS A 309 -12.39 -10.74 -14.07
C LYS A 309 -13.79 -11.34 -14.22
N ARG A 310 -14.50 -11.52 -13.10
CA ARG A 310 -15.84 -12.14 -13.03
C ARG A 310 -16.94 -11.11 -12.87
N LEU A 311 -16.57 -9.85 -12.65
CA LEU A 311 -17.45 -8.86 -12.08
C LEU A 311 -18.29 -8.14 -13.14
N GLU A 312 -19.60 -8.14 -12.93
CA GLU A 312 -20.56 -7.27 -13.60
C GLU A 312 -21.39 -6.53 -12.57
N VAL A 313 -21.55 -5.21 -12.72
CA VAL A 313 -22.34 -4.40 -11.78
C VAL A 313 -23.82 -4.47 -12.17
N LYS A 314 -24.72 -4.74 -11.20
CA LYS A 314 -26.16 -4.91 -11.49
C LYS A 314 -26.88 -3.62 -11.84
N ASP A 315 -26.69 -2.58 -11.03
CA ASP A 315 -27.38 -1.30 -11.18
C ASP A 315 -26.39 -0.16 -10.98
N THR A 316 -25.83 0.34 -12.08
CA THR A 316 -24.90 1.47 -12.07
C THR A 316 -25.60 2.81 -11.85
N SER A 317 -26.93 2.86 -11.96
CA SER A 317 -27.73 4.08 -11.82
C SER A 317 -28.28 4.31 -10.42
N SER A 318 -28.18 3.32 -9.55
CA SER A 318 -28.68 3.41 -8.17
C SER A 318 -28.07 4.60 -7.42
N SER A 319 -28.93 5.35 -6.72
CA SER A 319 -28.51 6.43 -5.82
C SER A 319 -27.72 5.92 -4.61
N THR A 320 -27.77 4.62 -4.30
CA THR A 320 -27.03 3.99 -3.19
C THR A 320 -25.51 4.10 -3.36
N TRP A 321 -25.01 4.31 -4.58
CA TRP A 321 -23.57 4.46 -4.83
C TRP A 321 -23.01 5.79 -4.34
N GLY A 322 -23.86 6.81 -4.16
CA GLY A 322 -23.45 8.15 -3.71
C GLY A 322 -22.47 8.87 -4.66
N VAL A 323 -22.33 8.37 -5.90
CA VAL A 323 -21.47 8.91 -6.96
C VAL A 323 -22.22 8.86 -8.30
N PRO A 324 -21.79 9.64 -9.32
CA PRO A 324 -22.38 9.57 -10.65
C PRO A 324 -22.30 8.16 -11.25
N SER A 325 -23.32 7.75 -12.01
CA SER A 325 -23.39 6.41 -12.63
C SER A 325 -22.19 6.09 -13.53
N THR A 326 -21.59 7.11 -14.14
CA THR A 326 -20.38 7.01 -14.98
C THR A 326 -19.15 6.51 -14.20
N MET A 327 -19.12 6.69 -12.87
CA MET A 327 -18.04 6.18 -12.03
C MET A 327 -18.24 4.73 -11.59
N VAL A 328 -19.49 4.27 -11.57
CA VAL A 328 -19.86 2.96 -11.06
C VAL A 328 -19.44 1.88 -12.05
N THR A 329 -18.16 1.52 -11.97
CA THR A 329 -17.49 0.55 -12.84
C THR A 329 -17.04 -0.66 -12.03
N PRO A 330 -16.72 -1.80 -12.67
CA PRO A 330 -16.11 -2.94 -11.98
C PRO A 330 -14.87 -2.56 -11.17
N ALA A 331 -14.05 -1.64 -11.69
CA ALA A 331 -12.86 -1.13 -11.01
C ALA A 331 -13.21 -0.34 -9.73
N TYR A 332 -14.28 0.45 -9.75
CA TYR A 332 -14.76 1.20 -8.58
C TYR A 332 -15.22 0.25 -7.48
N VAL A 333 -16.04 -0.74 -7.82
CA VAL A 333 -16.50 -1.77 -6.87
C VAL A 333 -15.32 -2.55 -6.29
N CYS A 334 -14.34 -2.93 -7.11
CA CYS A 334 -13.11 -3.58 -6.66
C CYS A 334 -12.29 -2.72 -5.70
N MET A 335 -12.23 -1.41 -5.94
CA MET A 335 -11.56 -0.46 -5.06
C MET A 335 -12.25 -0.38 -3.69
N LEU A 336 -13.58 -0.29 -3.66
CA LEU A 336 -14.37 -0.30 -2.42
C LEU A 336 -14.22 -1.63 -1.66
N LEU A 337 -14.34 -2.76 -2.35
CA LEU A 337 -14.16 -4.09 -1.76
C LEU A 337 -12.75 -4.25 -1.18
N LYS A 338 -11.71 -3.83 -1.91
CA LYS A 338 -10.32 -3.90 -1.44
C LYS A 338 -10.15 -3.13 -0.14
N MET A 339 -10.61 -1.88 -0.07
CA MET A 339 -10.51 -1.07 1.14
C MET A 339 -11.27 -1.69 2.31
N THR A 340 -12.44 -2.27 2.03
CA THR A 340 -13.27 -2.97 3.01
C THR A 340 -12.53 -4.20 3.57
N LEU A 341 -11.98 -5.06 2.71
CA LEU A 341 -11.21 -6.23 3.12
C LEU A 341 -9.92 -5.85 3.86
N GLN A 342 -9.24 -4.77 3.46
CA GLN A 342 -8.08 -4.24 4.19
C GLN A 342 -8.47 -3.81 5.60
N THR A 343 -9.61 -3.14 5.75
CA THR A 343 -10.11 -2.70 7.06
C THR A 343 -10.46 -3.90 7.94
N ILE A 344 -11.17 -4.89 7.39
CA ILE A 344 -11.49 -6.13 8.10
C ILE A 344 -10.22 -6.88 8.51
N ALA A 345 -9.24 -6.98 7.61
CA ALA A 345 -7.97 -7.66 7.89
C ALA A 345 -7.15 -6.94 8.97
N LYS A 346 -7.11 -5.60 8.97
CA LYS A 346 -6.47 -4.82 10.05
C LYS A 346 -7.11 -5.13 11.40
N CYS A 347 -8.45 -5.21 11.46
CA CYS A 347 -9.15 -5.58 12.67
C CYS A 347 -8.80 -7.01 13.12
N ILE A 348 -8.84 -7.99 12.21
CA ILE A 348 -8.51 -9.39 12.49
C ILE A 348 -7.08 -9.52 13.02
N ASN A 349 -6.11 -8.92 12.32
CA ASN A 349 -4.70 -9.02 12.66
C ASN A 349 -4.36 -8.33 13.99
N LYS A 350 -5.07 -7.24 14.34
CA LYS A 350 -4.91 -6.57 15.64
C LYS A 350 -5.27 -7.48 16.82
N HIS A 351 -6.12 -8.47 16.59
CA HIS A 351 -6.58 -9.43 17.58
C HIS A 351 -6.01 -10.84 17.33
N GLU A 352 -4.80 -10.93 16.76
CA GLU A 352 -4.08 -12.19 16.50
C GLU A 352 -4.86 -13.21 15.64
N GLY A 353 -5.87 -12.76 14.90
CA GLY A 353 -6.57 -13.59 13.94
C GLY A 353 -5.78 -13.76 12.64
N LEU A 354 -6.29 -14.62 11.76
CA LEU A 354 -5.69 -14.97 10.48
C LEU A 354 -6.60 -14.57 9.31
N VAL A 355 -6.01 -13.94 8.29
CA VAL A 355 -6.65 -13.71 6.99
C VAL A 355 -5.85 -14.41 5.91
N GLU A 356 -6.52 -15.26 5.14
CA GLU A 356 -5.89 -15.98 4.03
C GLU A 356 -6.73 -15.84 2.76
N TYR A 357 -6.04 -15.58 1.65
CA TYR A 357 -6.61 -15.65 0.30
C TYR A 357 -5.94 -16.78 -0.46
N ARG A 358 -6.72 -17.58 -1.18
CA ARG A 358 -6.21 -18.74 -1.90
C ARG A 358 -6.87 -18.87 -3.26
N ARG A 359 -6.09 -19.32 -4.24
CA ARG A 359 -6.59 -19.71 -5.56
C ARG A 359 -6.28 -21.18 -5.77
N THR A 360 -7.32 -21.95 -6.07
CA THR A 360 -7.19 -23.36 -6.42
C THR A 360 -7.67 -23.57 -7.84
N GLU A 361 -6.92 -24.34 -8.62
CA GLU A 361 -7.23 -24.62 -10.02
C GLU A 361 -7.16 -26.13 -10.26
N TYR A 362 -8.19 -26.69 -10.87
CA TYR A 362 -8.28 -28.10 -11.22
C TYR A 362 -8.59 -28.24 -12.70
N ILE A 363 -7.78 -29.02 -13.41
CA ILE A 363 -7.98 -29.33 -14.83
C ILE A 363 -7.93 -30.84 -15.00
N ALA A 364 -8.98 -31.40 -15.61
CA ALA A 364 -9.02 -32.78 -16.05
C ALA A 364 -9.47 -32.86 -17.51
N ASN A 365 -8.75 -33.66 -18.28
CA ASN A 365 -9.07 -33.96 -19.67
C ASN A 365 -9.20 -35.48 -19.83
N ALA A 366 -10.40 -35.93 -20.18
CA ALA A 366 -10.74 -37.32 -20.49
C ALA A 366 -10.92 -37.54 -22.01
N THR A 367 -10.26 -36.73 -22.85
CA THR A 367 -10.28 -36.75 -24.32
C THR A 367 -11.62 -36.33 -24.96
N HIS A 368 -12.74 -36.89 -24.51
CA HIS A 368 -14.10 -36.53 -24.94
C HIS A 368 -14.77 -35.54 -23.98
N HIS A 369 -14.13 -35.24 -22.85
CA HIS A 369 -14.66 -34.34 -21.84
C HIS A 369 -13.52 -33.58 -21.16
N ILE A 370 -13.65 -32.26 -21.02
CA ILE A 370 -12.74 -31.42 -20.22
C ILE A 370 -13.54 -30.83 -19.08
N THR A 371 -13.04 -30.99 -17.86
CA THR A 371 -13.50 -30.25 -16.68
C THR A 371 -12.41 -29.30 -16.25
N HIS A 372 -12.77 -28.03 -16.01
CA HIS A 372 -11.89 -27.05 -15.42
C HIS A 372 -12.61 -26.26 -14.34
N ARG A 373 -11.99 -26.13 -13.18
CA ARG A 373 -12.55 -25.43 -12.04
C ARG A 373 -11.52 -24.50 -11.45
N ILE A 374 -11.94 -23.28 -11.15
CA ILE A 374 -11.16 -22.31 -10.40
C ILE A 374 -11.94 -21.95 -9.14
N TRP A 375 -11.33 -22.12 -7.98
CA TRP A 375 -11.84 -21.63 -6.72
C TRP A 375 -11.04 -20.43 -6.26
N LEU A 376 -11.73 -19.34 -5.98
CA LEU A 376 -11.16 -18.16 -5.32
C LEU A 376 -11.72 -18.10 -3.90
N GLN A 377 -10.83 -18.22 -2.92
CA GLN A 377 -11.19 -18.46 -1.53
C GLN A 377 -10.68 -17.34 -0.63
N LEU A 378 -11.50 -16.96 0.35
CA LEU A 378 -11.17 -16.05 1.43
C LEU A 378 -11.50 -16.74 2.76
N SER A 379 -10.52 -16.82 3.64
CA SER A 379 -10.64 -17.34 5.00
C SER A 379 -10.36 -16.21 5.99
N LEU A 380 -11.33 -15.90 6.84
CA LEU A 380 -11.18 -15.00 7.97
C LEU A 380 -11.32 -15.83 9.24
N GLN A 381 -10.30 -15.84 10.08
CA GLN A 381 -10.33 -16.47 11.38
C GLN A 381 -10.04 -15.41 12.44
N TRP A 382 -10.97 -15.22 13.36
CA TRP A 382 -10.85 -14.30 14.47
C TRP A 382 -10.61 -15.09 15.74
N ASP A 383 -9.45 -14.95 16.36
CA ASP A 383 -9.13 -15.69 17.58
C ASP A 383 -9.66 -14.91 18.79
N PHE A 384 -10.81 -15.32 19.34
CA PHE A 384 -11.23 -14.84 20.66
C PHE A 384 -11.96 -15.94 21.45
N ARG A 385 -11.48 -16.17 22.67
CA ARG A 385 -11.96 -17.20 23.61
C ARG A 385 -13.18 -16.74 24.41
N PHE A 386 -14.33 -16.43 23.81
CA PHE A 386 -15.53 -16.15 24.61
C PHE A 386 -16.85 -16.62 23.95
N GLY A 387 -17.67 -17.31 24.76
CA GLY A 387 -19.08 -17.61 24.49
C GLY A 387 -19.37 -19.05 24.05
N GLN A 388 -20.54 -19.57 24.46
CA GLN A 388 -21.02 -20.93 24.10
C GLN A 388 -21.31 -21.12 22.59
N ASN A 389 -21.30 -20.04 21.79
CA ASN A 389 -21.64 -20.01 20.36
C ASN A 389 -20.58 -19.29 19.48
N ALA A 390 -19.30 -19.32 19.85
CA ALA A 390 -18.26 -18.54 19.18
C ALA A 390 -17.97 -19.04 17.75
N GLN A 391 -18.70 -18.51 16.78
CA GLN A 391 -18.42 -18.68 15.36
C GLN A 391 -17.28 -17.74 14.97
N ASN A 392 -16.06 -18.28 15.01
CA ASN A 392 -14.81 -17.51 14.93
C ASN A 392 -14.19 -17.53 13.53
N SER A 393 -14.83 -18.16 12.55
CA SER A 393 -14.29 -18.27 11.22
C SER A 393 -15.36 -18.03 10.16
N LEU A 394 -15.00 -17.30 9.11
CA LEU A 394 -15.81 -17.07 7.92
C LEU A 394 -15.00 -17.50 6.69
N TYR A 395 -15.63 -18.30 5.86
CA TYR A 395 -15.10 -18.78 4.60
C TYR A 395 -15.99 -18.33 3.48
N LEU A 396 -15.38 -17.72 2.47
CA LEU A 396 -16.01 -17.38 1.22
C LEU A 396 -15.34 -18.19 0.12
N ASN A 397 -16.15 -18.73 -0.78
CA ASN A 397 -15.69 -19.45 -1.96
C ASN A 397 -16.43 -18.97 -3.21
N ILE A 398 -15.69 -18.54 -4.22
CA ILE A 398 -16.19 -18.38 -5.59
C ILE A 398 -15.70 -19.56 -6.39
N ALA A 399 -16.61 -20.45 -6.77
CA ALA A 399 -16.34 -21.59 -7.63
C ALA A 399 -16.75 -21.26 -9.07
N ASP A 400 -15.77 -21.23 -9.97
CA ASP A 400 -15.92 -20.97 -11.40
C ASP A 400 -15.69 -22.28 -12.16
N HIS A 401 -16.77 -22.85 -12.68
CA HIS A 401 -16.82 -24.14 -13.32
C HIS A 401 -16.91 -23.97 -14.83
N PHE A 402 -16.12 -24.77 -15.54
CA PHE A 402 -16.14 -24.91 -16.99
C PHE A 402 -16.15 -26.40 -17.33
N THR A 403 -17.01 -26.79 -18.26
CA THR A 403 -16.97 -28.10 -18.91
C THR A 403 -17.03 -27.94 -20.42
N TRP A 404 -16.35 -28.84 -21.11
CA TRP A 404 -16.49 -29.03 -22.55
C TRP A 404 -16.81 -30.51 -22.83
N ASP A 405 -17.88 -30.75 -23.58
CA ASP A 405 -18.35 -32.08 -24.00
C ASP A 405 -18.10 -32.25 -25.51
N GLY A 406 -17.15 -33.11 -25.90
CA GLY A 406 -16.73 -33.31 -27.30
C GLY A 406 -17.74 -34.02 -28.19
#